data_AF-A0AAD8XTW5-F1
#
_entry.id   AF-A0AAD8XTW5-F1
#
_cell.length_a   1.000
_cell.length_b   1.000
_cell.length_c   1.000
_cell.angle_alpha   90.00
_cell.angle_beta   90.00
_cell.angle_gamma   90.00
#
_symmetry.space_group_name_H-M   'P 1'
#
loop_
_entity.id
_entity.type
_entity.pdbx_description
1 polymer ?
#
loop_
_entity_poly.entity_id
_entity_poly.type
_entity_poly.pdbx_seq_one_letter_code
_entity_poly.pdbx_strand_id
1 'polypeptide(L)'
;MATIELTAEHGKCIAILILLWLQQQLVFAIAVAFARKKSGIDAPTLYPRDSEIKKLNLSEKDVDSYMCVQRVHQNNVEFLTCFFPVMLLAMIDYPTKTFYAGIVVLMGRMVTALGYYRGASKRVAGGWFHFGEYYVVYLAGKFAYKLINEA
;
A
#
# COMPACT_ATOMS: atom_id res chain seq x y z
N MET A 1 -2.22 15.10 -32.90
CA MET A 1 -1.91 15.44 -31.49
C MET A 1 -3.00 14.83 -30.64
N ALA A 2 -2.67 13.97 -29.67
CA ALA A 2 -3.68 13.44 -28.74
C ALA A 2 -3.83 14.43 -27.58
N THR A 3 -5.06 14.84 -27.28
CA THR A 3 -5.39 15.71 -26.14
C THR A 3 -6.16 14.91 -25.11
N ILE A 4 -5.69 14.91 -23.86
CA ILE A 4 -6.40 14.29 -22.73
C ILE A 4 -7.19 15.38 -22.02
N GLU A 5 -8.52 15.27 -22.01
CA GLU A 5 -9.39 16.17 -21.26
C GLU A 5 -9.57 15.64 -19.82
N LEU A 6 -9.06 16.39 -18.84
CA LEU A 6 -9.19 16.01 -17.43
C LEU A 6 -10.55 16.41 -16.88
N THR A 7 -11.31 15.41 -16.47
CA THR A 7 -12.63 15.56 -15.84
C THR A 7 -12.56 15.46 -14.32
N ALA A 8 -13.67 15.78 -13.63
CA ALA A 8 -13.79 15.63 -12.19
C ALA A 8 -13.50 14.19 -11.70
N GLU A 9 -13.76 13.18 -12.52
CA GLU A 9 -13.49 11.77 -12.21
C GLU A 9 -11.99 11.47 -12.13
N HIS A 10 -11.16 12.16 -12.93
CA HIS A 10 -9.71 12.08 -12.81
C HIS A 10 -9.24 12.70 -11.49
N GLY A 11 -9.85 13.83 -11.09
CA GLY A 11 -9.59 14.46 -9.80
C GLY A 11 -9.85 13.52 -8.61
N LYS A 12 -10.94 12.73 -8.68
CA LYS A 12 -11.24 11.70 -7.66
C LYS A 12 -10.17 10.60 -7.62
N CYS A 13 -9.66 10.17 -8.76
CA CYS A 13 -8.55 9.20 -8.81
C CYS A 13 -7.27 9.76 -8.16
N ILE A 14 -6.94 11.02 -8.47
CA ILE A 14 -5.80 11.72 -7.87
C ILE A 14 -5.97 11.82 -6.35
N ALA A 15 -7.18 12.10 -5.85
CA ALA A 15 -7.47 12.11 -4.42
C ALA A 15 -7.19 10.73 -3.77
N ILE A 16 -7.55 9.62 -4.42
CA ILE A 16 -7.23 8.28 -3.93
C ILE A 16 -5.71 8.04 -3.90
N LEU A 17 -4.97 8.47 -4.92
CA LEU A 17 -3.50 8.37 -4.94
C LEU A 17 -2.89 9.14 -3.76
N ILE A 18 -3.35 10.37 -3.51
CA ILE A 18 -2.93 11.18 -2.36
C ILE A 18 -3.27 10.48 -1.05
N LEU A 19 -4.46 9.91 -0.90
CA LEU A 19 -4.87 9.19 0.30
C LEU A 19 -4.00 7.95 0.57
N LEU A 20 -3.65 7.18 -0.47
CA LEU A 20 -2.73 6.06 -0.37
C LEU A 20 -1.32 6.52 0.05
N TRP A 21 -0.87 7.65 -0.48
CA TRP A 21 0.41 8.25 -0.07
C TRP A 21 0.38 8.72 1.39
N LEU A 22 -0.69 9.40 1.82
CA LEU A 22 -0.87 9.83 3.21
C LEU A 22 -0.94 8.64 4.15
N GLN A 23 -1.64 7.57 3.75
CA GLN A 23 -1.65 6.30 4.50
C GLN A 23 -0.22 5.74 4.66
N GLN A 24 0.57 5.72 3.60
CA GLN A 24 1.96 5.26 3.67
C GLN A 24 2.80 6.13 4.61
N GLN A 25 2.81 7.45 4.40
CA GLN A 25 3.76 8.34 5.07
C GLN A 25 3.32 8.76 6.46
N LEU A 26 2.03 9.02 6.66
CA LEU A 26 1.53 9.51 7.95
C LEU A 26 1.03 8.38 8.85
N VAL A 27 0.48 7.31 8.31
CA VAL A 27 -0.04 6.22 9.15
C VAL A 27 1.04 5.17 9.39
N PHE A 28 1.60 4.60 8.32
CA PHE A 28 2.51 3.45 8.45
C PHE A 28 3.91 3.87 8.89
N ALA A 29 4.47 4.97 8.39
CA ALA A 29 5.81 5.40 8.79
C ALA A 29 5.83 5.90 10.26
N ILE A 30 4.79 6.63 10.68
CA ILE A 30 4.65 7.06 12.08
C ILE A 30 4.48 5.84 13.01
N ALA A 31 3.72 4.82 12.61
CA ALA A 31 3.61 3.59 13.39
C ALA A 31 4.98 2.91 13.58
N VAL A 32 5.81 2.87 12.54
CA VAL A 32 7.20 2.38 12.64
C VAL A 32 8.02 3.22 13.61
N ALA A 33 7.93 4.55 13.56
CA ALA A 33 8.66 5.43 14.46
C ALA A 33 8.30 5.16 15.94
N PHE A 34 7.01 4.97 16.24
CA PHE A 34 6.56 4.57 17.58
C PHE A 34 7.04 3.18 17.97
N ALA A 35 7.00 2.20 17.05
CA ALA A 35 7.47 0.85 17.32
C ALA A 35 8.99 0.81 17.61
N ARG A 36 9.78 1.62 16.89
CA ARG A 36 11.22 1.81 17.17
C ARG A 36 11.43 2.38 18.56
N LYS A 37 10.74 3.46 18.90
CA LYS A 37 10.84 4.08 20.23
C LYS A 37 10.46 3.10 21.36
N LYS A 38 9.45 2.26 21.14
CA LYS A 38 8.99 1.27 22.12
C LYS A 38 9.97 0.11 22.31
N SER A 39 10.57 -0.37 21.22
CA SER A 39 11.48 -1.53 21.24
C SER A 39 12.95 -1.15 21.49
N GLY A 40 13.32 0.11 21.31
CA GLY A 40 14.72 0.54 21.33
C GLY A 40 15.52 0.08 20.10
N ILE A 41 14.86 -0.41 19.05
CA ILE A 41 15.51 -0.82 17.80
C ILE A 41 15.76 0.42 16.94
N ASP A 42 17.01 0.87 16.92
CA ASP A 42 17.46 2.03 16.16
C ASP A 42 17.70 1.73 14.68
N ALA A 43 17.67 2.77 13.85
CA ALA A 43 18.16 2.68 12.48
C ALA A 43 19.70 2.48 12.48
N PRO A 44 20.27 1.75 11.53
CA PRO A 44 19.67 1.23 10.30
C PRO A 44 19.03 -0.17 10.42
N THR A 45 18.93 -0.74 11.63
CA THR A 45 18.35 -2.07 11.82
C THR A 45 16.87 -2.10 11.37
N LEU A 46 16.55 -3.03 10.48
CA LEU A 46 15.18 -3.31 10.02
C LEU A 46 14.61 -4.59 10.66
N TYR A 47 15.45 -5.62 10.73
CA TYR A 47 15.18 -6.89 11.38
C TYR A 47 16.23 -7.09 12.46
N PRO A 48 15.85 -7.12 13.76
CA PRO A 48 16.82 -7.22 14.83
C PRO A 48 17.49 -8.60 14.84
N ARG A 49 18.79 -8.63 15.16
CA ARG A 49 19.54 -9.89 15.30
C ARG A 49 19.40 -10.43 16.72
N ASP A 50 19.62 -11.73 16.93
CA ASP A 50 19.54 -12.37 18.25
C ASP A 50 20.39 -11.66 19.32
N SER A 51 21.57 -11.15 18.96
CA SER A 51 22.44 -10.41 19.87
C SER A 51 21.83 -9.07 20.31
N GLU A 52 21.12 -8.39 19.42
CA GLU A 52 20.42 -7.13 19.69
C GLU A 52 19.16 -7.35 20.51
N ILE A 53 18.38 -8.41 20.19
CA ILE A 53 17.21 -8.84 20.96
C ILE A 53 17.60 -9.12 22.42
N LYS A 54 18.70 -9.86 22.63
CA LYS A 54 19.24 -10.14 23.96
C LYS A 54 19.73 -8.87 24.66
N LYS A 55 20.45 -8.00 23.95
CA LYS A 55 20.97 -6.73 24.50
C LYS A 55 19.83 -5.80 24.96
N LEU A 56 18.74 -5.74 24.20
CA LEU A 56 17.57 -4.92 24.49
C LEU A 56 16.57 -5.61 25.42
N ASN A 57 16.85 -6.85 25.83
CA ASN A 57 15.99 -7.68 26.67
C ASN A 57 14.53 -7.76 26.15
N LEU A 58 14.37 -7.92 24.83
CA LEU A 58 13.07 -7.95 24.18
C LEU A 58 12.45 -9.35 24.26
N SER A 59 11.15 -9.41 24.58
CA SER A 59 10.40 -10.67 24.47
C SER A 59 10.12 -11.02 23.01
N GLU A 60 9.83 -12.29 22.72
CA GLU A 60 9.38 -12.72 21.38
C GLU A 60 8.19 -11.90 20.88
N LYS A 61 7.29 -11.53 21.79
CA LYS A 61 6.11 -10.72 21.48
C LYS A 61 6.47 -9.28 21.10
N ASP A 62 7.48 -8.69 21.74
CA ASP A 62 7.96 -7.34 21.40
C ASP A 62 8.61 -7.33 20.01
N VAL A 63 9.42 -8.37 19.73
CA VAL A 63 10.06 -8.56 18.42
C VAL A 63 9.01 -8.77 17.35
N ASP A 64 8.04 -9.67 17.54
CA ASP A 64 6.96 -9.91 16.58
C ASP A 64 6.12 -8.65 16.33
N SER A 65 5.77 -7.92 17.39
CA SER A 65 5.02 -6.66 17.28
C SER A 65 5.77 -5.62 16.45
N TYR A 66 7.07 -5.42 16.72
CA TYR A 66 7.92 -4.53 15.95
C TYR A 66 8.02 -4.97 14.48
N MET A 67 8.33 -6.24 14.25
CA MET A 67 8.51 -6.79 12.91
C MET A 67 7.21 -6.73 12.08
N CYS A 68 6.05 -6.97 12.69
CA CYS A 68 4.76 -6.81 12.03
C CYS A 68 4.53 -5.35 11.59
N VAL A 69 4.78 -4.37 12.46
CA VAL A 69 4.64 -2.95 12.10
C VAL A 69 5.62 -2.56 10.99
N GLN A 70 6.87 -3.00 11.09
CA GLN A 70 7.89 -2.76 10.06
C GLN A 70 7.50 -3.38 8.71
N ARG A 71 6.97 -4.60 8.70
CA ARG A 71 6.59 -5.29 7.47
C ARG A 71 5.33 -4.70 6.84
N VAL A 72 4.39 -4.16 7.61
CA VAL A 72 3.25 -3.39 7.06
C VAL A 72 3.75 -2.22 6.23
N HIS A 73 4.64 -1.40 6.79
CA HIS A 73 5.21 -0.26 6.08
C HIS A 73 5.92 -0.70 4.79
N GLN A 74 6.83 -1.68 4.88
CA GLN A 74 7.62 -2.14 3.73
C GLN A 74 6.76 -2.78 2.64
N ASN A 75 5.84 -3.67 3.02
CA ASN A 75 4.96 -4.31 2.05
C ASN A 75 4.07 -3.30 1.31
N ASN A 76 3.66 -2.21 1.99
CA ASN A 76 2.89 -1.17 1.34
C ASN A 76 3.73 -0.27 0.43
N VAL A 77 5.00 0.00 0.76
CA VAL A 77 5.93 0.62 -0.20
C VAL A 77 6.06 -0.23 -1.46
N GLU A 78 6.41 -1.52 -1.30
CA GLU A 78 6.59 -2.47 -2.40
C GLU A 78 5.35 -2.51 -3.31
N PHE A 79 4.15 -2.56 -2.71
CA PHE A 79 2.89 -2.53 -3.44
C PHE A 79 2.64 -1.22 -4.18
N LEU A 80 2.77 -0.07 -3.51
CA LEU A 80 2.47 1.24 -4.11
C LEU A 80 3.41 1.57 -5.27
N THR A 81 4.68 1.13 -5.21
CA THR A 81 5.64 1.27 -6.31
C THR A 81 5.13 0.63 -7.60
N CYS A 82 4.48 -0.52 -7.52
CA CYS A 82 3.90 -1.20 -8.68
C CYS A 82 2.50 -0.67 -9.02
N PHE A 83 1.69 -0.36 -8.01
CA PHE A 83 0.29 -0.01 -8.20
C PHE A 83 0.07 1.39 -8.78
N PHE A 84 0.83 2.40 -8.32
CA PHE A 84 0.65 3.79 -8.77
C PHE A 84 0.80 3.98 -10.29
N PRO A 85 1.85 3.45 -10.96
CA PRO A 85 1.96 3.56 -12.40
C PRO A 85 0.76 2.95 -13.14
N VAL A 86 0.31 1.77 -12.71
CA VAL A 86 -0.81 1.07 -13.36
C VAL A 86 -2.14 1.81 -13.14
N MET A 87 -2.35 2.35 -11.94
CA MET A 87 -3.52 3.18 -11.63
C MET A 87 -3.55 4.45 -12.50
N LEU A 88 -2.41 5.13 -12.66
CA LEU A 88 -2.30 6.31 -13.52
C LEU A 88 -2.62 5.97 -14.98
N LEU A 89 -2.14 4.83 -15.50
CA LEU A 89 -2.47 4.38 -16.85
C LEU A 89 -3.97 4.04 -17.00
N ALA A 90 -4.55 3.36 -16.01
CA ALA A 90 -5.96 2.97 -16.05
C ALA A 90 -6.90 4.18 -16.03
N MET A 91 -6.60 5.21 -15.22
CA MET A 91 -7.47 6.38 -15.08
C MET A 91 -7.50 7.29 -16.31
N ILE A 92 -6.57 7.16 -17.27
CA ILE A 92 -6.57 7.97 -18.50
C ILE A 92 -7.84 7.73 -19.33
N ASP A 93 -8.23 6.48 -19.52
CA ASP A 93 -9.41 6.10 -20.34
C ASP A 93 -10.58 5.62 -19.45
N TYR A 94 -10.31 5.23 -18.20
CA TYR A 94 -11.31 4.66 -17.28
C TYR A 94 -11.29 5.29 -15.87
N PRO A 95 -11.40 6.63 -15.72
CA PRO A 95 -11.27 7.30 -14.43
C PRO A 95 -12.30 6.84 -13.39
N THR A 96 -13.59 6.80 -13.70
CA THR A 96 -14.63 6.40 -12.73
C THR A 96 -14.44 4.97 -12.22
N LYS A 97 -14.11 4.02 -13.11
CA LYS A 97 -13.88 2.62 -12.72
C LYS A 97 -12.61 2.48 -11.88
N THR A 98 -11.57 3.21 -12.25
CA THR A 98 -10.30 3.23 -11.50
C THR A 98 -10.49 3.83 -10.10
N PHE A 99 -11.33 4.87 -9.95
CA PHE A 99 -11.65 5.45 -8.65
C PHE A 99 -12.27 4.43 -7.68
N TYR A 100 -13.33 3.72 -8.10
CA TYR A 100 -13.97 2.72 -7.25
C TYR A 100 -13.04 1.56 -6.90
N ALA A 101 -12.26 1.09 -7.87
CA ALA A 101 -11.24 0.07 -7.63
C ALA A 101 -10.17 0.55 -6.64
N GLY A 102 -9.74 1.80 -6.76
CA GLY A 102 -8.80 2.45 -5.85
C GLY A 102 -9.33 2.59 -4.42
N ILE A 103 -10.64 2.82 -4.23
CA ILE A 103 -11.28 2.78 -2.91
C ILE A 103 -11.14 1.38 -2.28
N VAL A 104 -11.41 0.33 -3.04
CA VAL A 104 -11.26 -1.07 -2.59
C VAL A 104 -9.82 -1.33 -2.16
N VAL A 105 -8.84 -0.87 -2.94
CA VAL A 105 -7.42 -0.97 -2.60
C VAL A 105 -7.13 -0.20 -1.30
N LEU A 106 -7.46 1.09 -1.21
CA LEU A 106 -7.21 1.94 -0.04
C LEU A 106 -7.72 1.31 1.26
N MET A 107 -8.99 0.86 1.26
CA MET A 107 -9.60 0.24 2.43
C MET A 107 -8.95 -1.10 2.77
N GLY A 108 -8.75 -1.98 1.78
CA GLY A 108 -8.22 -3.30 2.03
C GLY A 108 -6.75 -3.28 2.48
N ARG A 109 -5.94 -2.32 2.00
CA ARG A 109 -4.59 -2.07 2.51
C ARG A 109 -4.62 -1.63 3.98
N MET A 110 -5.60 -0.80 4.38
CA MET A 110 -5.76 -0.41 5.79
C MET A 110 -6.17 -1.58 6.68
N VAL A 111 -7.14 -2.40 6.24
CA VAL A 111 -7.57 -3.59 6.98
C VAL A 111 -6.45 -4.62 7.10
N THR A 112 -5.65 -4.80 6.04
CA THR A 112 -4.44 -5.63 6.05
C THR A 112 -3.48 -5.16 7.15
N ALA A 113 -3.20 -3.86 7.23
CA ALA A 113 -2.33 -3.28 8.25
C ALA A 113 -2.87 -3.50 9.68
N LEU A 114 -4.15 -3.21 9.93
CA LEU A 114 -4.78 -3.38 11.24
C LEU A 114 -4.79 -4.85 11.69
N GLY A 115 -4.97 -5.79 10.75
CA GLY A 115 -4.83 -7.21 11.00
C GLY A 115 -3.39 -7.58 11.37
N TYR A 116 -2.43 -7.13 10.57
CA TYR A 116 -1.01 -7.44 10.75
C TYR A 116 -0.48 -6.92 12.10
N TYR A 117 -0.90 -5.74 12.56
CA TYR A 117 -0.53 -5.22 13.89
C TYR A 117 -0.99 -6.11 15.06
N ARG A 118 -1.94 -7.01 14.83
CA ARG A 118 -2.47 -7.98 15.82
C ARG A 118 -1.87 -9.38 15.67
N GLY A 119 -0.89 -9.55 14.78
CA GLY A 119 -0.16 -10.80 14.54
C GLY A 119 0.00 -11.10 13.05
N ALA A 120 1.12 -11.73 12.70
CA ALA A 120 1.52 -11.95 11.30
C ALA A 120 0.49 -12.72 10.45
N SER A 121 -0.21 -13.70 11.04
CA SER A 121 -1.23 -14.49 10.34
C SER A 121 -2.50 -13.71 10.00
N LYS A 122 -2.80 -12.63 10.73
CA LYS A 122 -4.03 -11.83 10.57
C LYS A 122 -3.96 -10.81 9.43
N ARG A 123 -2.79 -10.69 8.77
CA ARG A 123 -2.62 -9.82 7.59
C ARG A 123 -3.61 -10.11 6.47
N VAL A 124 -4.10 -11.35 6.37
CA VAL A 124 -5.01 -11.79 5.30
C VAL A 124 -6.40 -11.15 5.36
N ALA A 125 -6.78 -10.52 6.48
CA ALA A 125 -8.09 -9.92 6.68
C ALA A 125 -8.45 -8.84 5.64
N GLY A 126 -7.44 -8.16 5.09
CA GLY A 126 -7.61 -7.15 4.04
C GLY A 126 -7.30 -7.64 2.62
N GLY A 127 -6.98 -8.93 2.43
CA GLY A 127 -6.47 -9.48 1.16
C GLY A 127 -7.43 -9.33 -0.04
N TRP A 128 -8.70 -9.06 0.20
CA TRP A 128 -9.68 -8.70 -0.83
C TRP A 128 -9.34 -7.39 -1.57
N PHE A 129 -8.38 -6.59 -1.10
CA PHE A 129 -7.84 -5.44 -1.86
C PHE A 129 -7.36 -5.86 -3.26
N HIS A 130 -6.91 -7.10 -3.43
CA HIS A 130 -6.46 -7.66 -4.70
C HIS A 130 -7.56 -7.63 -5.78
N PHE A 131 -8.85 -7.65 -5.43
CA PHE A 131 -9.92 -7.48 -6.42
C PHE A 131 -9.88 -6.09 -7.06
N GLY A 132 -9.62 -5.05 -6.27
CA GLY A 132 -9.43 -3.69 -6.78
C GLY A 132 -8.15 -3.59 -7.61
N GLU A 133 -7.04 -4.15 -7.12
CA GLU A 133 -5.76 -4.17 -7.83
C GLU A 133 -5.87 -4.81 -9.22
N TYR A 134 -6.35 -6.05 -9.30
CA TYR A 134 -6.43 -6.77 -10.56
C TYR A 134 -7.45 -6.14 -11.52
N TYR A 135 -8.50 -5.51 -11.00
CA TYR A 135 -9.42 -4.76 -11.85
C TYR A 135 -8.73 -3.52 -12.46
N VAL A 136 -7.90 -2.80 -11.71
CA VAL A 136 -7.08 -1.70 -12.25
C VAL A 136 -6.09 -2.20 -13.29
N VAL A 137 -5.42 -3.33 -13.05
CA VAL A 137 -4.53 -3.98 -14.05
C VAL A 137 -5.31 -4.31 -15.33
N TYR A 138 -6.51 -4.88 -15.20
CA TYR A 138 -7.39 -5.14 -16.33
C TYR A 138 -7.75 -3.87 -17.11
N LEU A 139 -8.09 -2.77 -16.42
CA LEU A 139 -8.43 -1.50 -17.07
C LEU A 139 -7.23 -0.90 -17.82
N ALA A 140 -6.03 -0.95 -17.23
CA ALA A 140 -4.80 -0.54 -17.90
C ALA A 140 -4.50 -1.41 -19.14
N GLY A 141 -4.66 -2.73 -19.03
CA GLY A 141 -4.51 -3.65 -20.16
C GLY A 141 -5.55 -3.41 -21.26
N LYS A 142 -6.80 -3.11 -20.89
CA LYS A 142 -7.85 -2.73 -21.82
C LYS A 142 -7.52 -1.43 -22.55
N PHE A 143 -6.98 -0.44 -21.82
CA PHE A 143 -6.51 0.80 -22.44
C PHE A 143 -5.38 0.55 -23.43
N ALA A 144 -4.39 -0.28 -23.05
CA ALA A 144 -3.31 -0.68 -23.96
C ALA A 144 -3.83 -1.40 -25.22
N TYR A 145 -4.78 -2.33 -25.06
CA TYR A 145 -5.40 -3.03 -26.19
C TYR A 145 -6.09 -2.06 -27.16
N LYS A 146 -6.86 -1.09 -26.63
CA LYS A 146 -7.50 -0.05 -27.43
C LYS A 146 -6.48 0.77 -28.21
N LEU A 147 -5.36 1.16 -27.59
CA LEU A 147 -4.29 1.90 -28.27
C LEU A 147 -3.58 1.08 -29.37
N ILE A 148 -3.56 -0.25 -29.28
CA ILE A 148 -2.92 -1.10 -30.29
C ILE A 148 -3.86 -1.37 -31.47
N ASN A 149 -5.14 -1.57 -31.21
CA ASN A 149 -6.08 -2.09 -32.20
C ASN A 149 -7.11 -1.07 -32.73
N GLU A 150 -7.31 0.04 -32.01
CA GLU A 150 -8.32 1.05 -32.32
C GLU A 150 -7.73 2.45 -32.56
N ALA A 151 -6.40 2.58 -32.54
CA ALA A 151 -5.67 3.83 -32.77
C ALA A 151 -5.30 4.07 -34.23
#